data_AF-A0A9W9I7I4-F1
#
_entry.id   AF-A0A9W9I7I4-F1
#
_cell.length_a   1.000
_cell.length_b   1.000
_cell.length_c   1.000
_cell.angle_alpha   90.00
_cell.angle_beta   90.00
_cell.angle_gamma   90.00
#
_symmetry.space_group_name_H-M   'P 1'
#
loop_
_entity.id
_entity.type
_entity.pdbx_description
1 polymer ?
#
loop_
_entity_poly.entity_id
_entity_poly.type
_entity_poly.pdbx_seq_one_letter_code
_entity_poly.pdbx_strand_id
1 'polypeptide(L)'
;MPCMPMTRPYPPRRRKWVEDAGKPGCFIAPTNLTFGMFRKQYSFDDPTGRPVLGGDLWEQADQLGLPQGEDKEDAVYQVYQIDHQPRQIIWAGVIVLDDIARPRQSPVPAISEVSQALYARHFAIESLRHVFVTTIINPGTFSFIRHRLYSAGNGPRWFNREDMPVPPVTWEYGSPEYDALLGTHIGKTVAYLVLGAFARGTRRISRIVSWPGYMHSSAYLRFDIARVEGNGAWILDKVMWYSK
;
A
#
# COMPACT_ATOMS: atom_id res chain seq x y z
N MET A 1 13.39 6.76 26.40
CA MET A 1 13.09 5.40 25.88
C MET A 1 14.33 4.92 25.13
N PRO A 2 14.97 3.80 25.50
CA PRO A 2 16.16 3.36 24.80
C PRO A 2 15.79 2.68 23.48
N CYS A 3 16.40 3.12 22.39
CA CYS A 3 16.35 2.49 21.08
C CYS A 3 16.88 1.05 21.19
N MET A 4 16.07 0.06 20.84
CA MET A 4 16.55 -1.33 20.72
C MET A 4 17.59 -1.45 19.59
N PRO A 5 18.72 -2.15 19.83
CA PRO A 5 19.72 -2.42 18.79
C PRO A 5 19.19 -3.43 17.76
N MET A 6 19.35 -3.11 16.48
CA MET A 6 18.93 -3.92 15.33
C MET A 6 19.98 -5.00 14.99
N THR A 7 20.13 -6.01 15.85
CA THR A 7 20.89 -7.23 15.49
C THR A 7 19.99 -8.41 15.14
N ARG A 8 18.66 -8.23 15.11
CA ARG A 8 17.74 -9.25 14.61
C ARG A 8 16.89 -8.66 13.48
N PRO A 9 16.99 -9.16 12.24
CA PRO A 9 16.01 -8.85 11.21
C PRO A 9 14.62 -9.20 11.77
N TYR A 10 13.64 -8.32 11.60
CA TYR A 10 12.25 -8.69 11.85
C TYR A 10 11.98 -9.94 10.99
N PRO A 11 11.69 -11.11 11.58
CA PRO A 11 11.55 -12.31 10.79
C PRO A 11 10.42 -12.11 9.76
N PRO A 12 10.50 -12.72 8.56
CA PRO A 12 9.60 -12.50 7.43
C PRO A 12 8.21 -13.12 7.66
N ARG A 13 7.65 -12.94 8.85
CA ARG A 13 6.40 -13.55 9.33
C ARG A 13 5.24 -13.16 8.42
N ARG A 14 5.13 -11.89 8.03
CA ARG A 14 4.01 -11.40 7.22
C ARG A 14 4.06 -11.89 5.79
N ARG A 15 5.23 -11.84 5.15
CA ARG A 15 5.43 -12.45 3.83
C ARG A 15 5.00 -13.91 3.84
N LYS A 16 5.51 -14.69 4.79
CA LYS A 16 5.13 -16.10 4.96
C LYS A 16 3.63 -16.31 5.21
N TRP A 17 2.98 -15.45 5.99
CA TRP A 17 1.53 -15.54 6.24
C TRP A 17 0.69 -15.28 5.00
N VAL A 18 1.11 -14.34 4.15
CA VAL A 18 0.42 -14.01 2.90
C VAL A 18 0.47 -15.19 1.93
N GLU A 19 1.61 -15.87 1.86
CA GLU A 19 1.93 -16.84 0.81
C GLU A 19 1.59 -18.28 1.14
N ASP A 20 1.44 -18.63 2.41
CA ASP A 20 1.25 -20.01 2.83
C ASP A 20 0.09 -20.10 3.81
N ALA A 21 -1.00 -20.68 3.32
CA ALA A 21 -2.22 -20.91 4.10
C ALA A 21 -1.98 -21.80 5.33
N GLY A 22 -0.98 -22.70 5.27
CA GLY A 22 -0.58 -23.60 6.33
C GLY A 22 0.38 -23.00 7.35
N LYS A 23 0.82 -21.74 7.20
CA LYS A 23 1.73 -21.12 8.19
C LYS A 23 1.01 -20.86 9.52
N PRO A 24 1.46 -21.48 10.63
CA PRO A 24 0.84 -21.29 11.92
C PRO A 24 1.06 -19.87 12.45
N GLY A 25 0.17 -19.43 13.34
CA GLY A 25 0.29 -18.15 14.07
C GLY A 25 -0.21 -16.92 13.32
N CYS A 26 -0.82 -17.06 12.14
CA CYS A 26 -1.52 -15.95 11.48
C CYS A 26 -2.94 -15.79 12.06
N PHE A 27 -3.10 -14.77 12.91
CA PHE A 27 -4.37 -14.41 13.56
C PHE A 27 -5.23 -13.43 12.74
N ILE A 28 -4.80 -13.09 11.53
CA ILE A 28 -5.56 -12.21 10.62
C ILE A 28 -6.57 -13.07 9.88
N ALA A 29 -7.85 -12.88 10.20
CA ALA A 29 -8.96 -13.53 9.50
C ALA A 29 -9.31 -12.75 8.22
N PRO A 30 -9.93 -13.41 7.22
CA PRO A 30 -10.64 -12.70 6.15
C PRO A 30 -11.61 -11.69 6.74
N THR A 31 -11.70 -10.48 6.18
CA THR A 31 -12.67 -9.52 6.70
C THR A 31 -14.07 -9.88 6.21
N ASN A 32 -15.04 -9.75 7.10
CA ASN A 32 -16.46 -9.87 6.79
C ASN A 32 -17.15 -8.50 6.74
N LEU A 33 -16.39 -7.41 6.87
CA LEU A 33 -16.91 -6.05 6.78
C LEU A 33 -17.37 -5.77 5.35
N THR A 34 -18.65 -5.43 5.19
CA THR A 34 -19.18 -4.92 3.92
C THR A 34 -19.37 -3.41 4.00
N PHE A 35 -19.34 -2.72 2.85
CA PHE A 35 -19.59 -1.28 2.83
C PHE A 35 -20.97 -0.93 3.41
N GLY A 36 -21.98 -1.78 3.19
CA GLY A 36 -23.32 -1.58 3.76
C GLY A 36 -23.36 -1.66 5.29
N MET A 37 -22.56 -2.56 5.91
CA MET A 37 -22.42 -2.60 7.37
C MET A 37 -21.69 -1.35 7.89
N PHE A 38 -20.63 -0.95 7.19
CA PHE A 38 -19.85 0.23 7.55
C PHE A 38 -20.70 1.51 7.47
N ARG A 39 -21.52 1.68 6.41
CA ARG A 39 -22.41 2.83 6.20
C ARG A 39 -23.52 2.98 7.24
N LYS A 40 -23.89 1.90 7.94
CA LYS A 40 -24.90 1.96 9.02
C LYS A 40 -24.35 2.52 10.33
N GLN A 41 -23.04 2.38 10.56
CA GLN A 41 -22.44 2.68 11.86
C GLN A 41 -21.66 4.00 11.86
N TYR A 42 -21.23 4.47 10.69
CA TYR A 42 -20.39 5.66 10.57
C TYR A 42 -21.02 6.69 9.62
N SER A 43 -20.59 7.94 9.72
CA SER A 43 -21.00 9.01 8.80
C SER A 43 -19.99 9.12 7.65
N PHE A 44 -20.49 9.51 6.48
CA PHE A 44 -19.72 9.57 5.23
C PHE A 44 -20.04 10.87 4.53
N ASP A 45 -18.99 11.58 4.15
CA ASP A 45 -19.13 12.64 3.17
C ASP A 45 -19.08 11.97 1.80
N ASP A 46 -20.20 11.98 1.07
CA ASP A 46 -20.16 11.65 -0.35
C ASP A 46 -19.33 12.75 -1.01
N PRO A 47 -18.19 12.42 -1.63
CA PRO A 47 -17.25 13.46 -1.97
C PRO A 47 -17.77 14.33 -3.11
N THR A 48 -17.56 15.63 -2.96
CA THR A 48 -17.87 16.61 -3.99
C THR A 48 -16.60 16.88 -4.81
N GLY A 49 -16.51 16.27 -6.00
CA GLY A 49 -15.46 16.58 -6.98
C GLY A 49 -14.54 15.40 -7.34
N ARG A 50 -13.73 15.61 -8.40
CA ARG A 50 -12.75 14.63 -8.90
C ARG A 50 -11.44 14.76 -8.12
N PRO A 51 -10.76 13.65 -7.76
CA PRO A 51 -9.49 13.71 -7.06
C PRO A 51 -8.40 14.32 -7.94
N VAL A 52 -7.57 15.18 -7.35
CA VAL A 52 -6.32 15.63 -7.94
C VAL A 52 -5.22 14.73 -7.38
N LEU A 53 -4.83 13.70 -8.13
CA LEU A 53 -3.62 12.94 -7.80
C LEU A 53 -2.39 13.76 -8.16
N GLY A 54 -1.31 13.62 -7.39
CA GLY A 54 -0.02 14.22 -7.72
C GLY A 54 0.51 13.71 -9.07
N GLY A 55 1.24 14.55 -9.80
CA GLY A 55 1.75 14.20 -11.13
C GLY A 55 2.67 12.97 -11.12
N ASP A 56 3.38 12.74 -10.02
CA ASP A 56 4.25 11.59 -9.79
C ASP A 56 3.46 10.28 -9.62
N LEU A 57 2.29 10.33 -8.96
CA LEU A 57 1.40 9.17 -8.89
C LEU A 57 0.83 8.83 -10.27
N TRP A 58 0.48 9.84 -11.07
CA TRP A 58 0.03 9.64 -12.44
C TRP A 58 1.12 9.03 -13.32
N GLU A 59 2.36 9.51 -13.21
CA GLU A 59 3.49 8.93 -13.93
C GLU A 59 3.67 7.45 -13.56
N GLN A 60 3.57 7.11 -12.28
CA GLN A 60 3.60 5.71 -11.85
C GLN A 60 2.42 4.88 -12.37
N ALA A 61 1.23 5.47 -12.46
CA ALA A 61 0.06 4.77 -12.99
C ALA A 61 0.16 4.54 -14.50
N ASP A 62 0.62 5.55 -15.25
CA ASP A 62 0.84 5.49 -16.70
C ASP A 62 1.86 4.42 -17.07
N GLN A 63 2.98 4.42 -16.35
CA GLN A 63 4.01 3.42 -16.47
C GLN A 63 3.54 1.96 -16.23
N LEU A 64 2.46 1.78 -15.45
CA LEU A 64 1.85 0.47 -15.21
C LEU A 64 0.78 0.11 -16.24
N GLY A 65 0.54 0.96 -17.24
CA GLY A 65 -0.54 0.81 -18.22
C GLY A 65 -1.93 0.87 -17.57
N LEU A 66 -2.06 1.52 -16.40
CA LEU A 66 -3.35 1.70 -15.77
C LEU A 66 -4.17 2.73 -16.56
N PRO A 67 -5.50 2.59 -16.63
CA PRO A 67 -6.36 3.47 -17.43
C PRO A 67 -6.05 4.96 -17.18
N GLN A 68 -5.83 5.72 -18.26
CA GLN A 68 -5.52 7.16 -18.26
C GLN A 68 -6.67 7.94 -18.91
N GLY A 69 -6.88 9.20 -18.50
CA GLY A 69 -7.80 10.11 -19.22
C GLY A 69 -9.28 9.97 -18.85
N GLU A 70 -10.17 10.43 -19.72
CA GLU A 70 -11.62 10.68 -19.48
C GLU A 70 -12.48 9.48 -19.07
N ASP A 71 -11.92 8.27 -18.98
CA ASP A 71 -12.46 7.10 -18.26
C ASP A 71 -12.53 7.32 -16.72
N LYS A 72 -12.61 8.59 -16.30
CA LYS A 72 -12.73 9.10 -14.93
C LYS A 72 -14.08 8.80 -14.30
N GLU A 73 -15.04 8.26 -15.05
CA GLU A 73 -16.35 7.88 -14.53
C GLU A 73 -16.26 6.67 -13.57
N ASP A 74 -15.27 5.79 -13.76
CA ASP A 74 -15.09 4.60 -12.93
C ASP A 74 -14.21 4.84 -11.71
N ALA A 75 -13.52 5.99 -11.61
CA ALA A 75 -12.75 6.32 -10.43
C ALA A 75 -13.70 6.72 -9.29
N VAL A 76 -13.93 5.79 -8.36
CA VAL A 76 -14.75 6.06 -7.19
C VAL A 76 -13.88 6.71 -6.14
N TYR A 77 -14.09 8.01 -6.01
CA TYR A 77 -13.55 8.79 -4.92
C TYR A 77 -14.40 8.55 -3.68
N GLN A 78 -13.78 8.28 -2.53
CA GLN A 78 -14.45 8.35 -1.22
C GLN A 78 -13.52 8.95 -0.16
N VAL A 79 -13.90 10.13 0.33
CA VAL A 79 -13.26 10.71 1.51
C VAL A 79 -13.99 10.20 2.73
N TYR A 80 -13.26 9.56 3.64
CA TYR A 80 -13.79 9.15 4.92
C TYR A 80 -13.38 10.14 5.98
N GLN A 81 -14.29 11.04 6.37
CA GLN A 81 -14.08 11.87 7.55
C GLN A 81 -14.80 11.26 8.75
N ILE A 82 -14.22 10.21 9.32
CA ILE A 82 -14.60 9.69 10.64
C ILE A 82 -13.42 10.06 11.54
N ASP A 83 -13.52 10.97 12.50
CA ASP A 83 -12.40 11.31 13.42
C ASP A 83 -11.02 11.47 12.74
N HIS A 84 -10.91 12.31 11.71
CA HIS A 84 -9.65 12.58 10.96
C HIS A 84 -9.06 11.37 10.21
N GLN A 85 -9.89 10.49 9.66
CA GLN A 85 -9.45 9.34 8.87
C GLN A 85 -9.00 9.73 7.43
N PRO A 86 -8.20 8.85 6.79
CA PRO A 86 -7.56 9.09 5.49
C PRO A 86 -8.48 9.22 4.30
N ARG A 87 -7.97 9.92 3.28
CA ARG A 87 -8.56 9.96 1.94
C ARG A 87 -8.29 8.64 1.23
N GLN A 88 -9.32 8.06 0.63
CA GLN A 88 -9.19 6.86 -0.20
C GLN A 88 -9.67 7.14 -1.61
N ILE A 89 -8.93 6.63 -2.58
CA ILE A 89 -9.30 6.71 -3.99
C ILE A 89 -9.22 5.29 -4.51
N ILE A 90 -10.29 4.81 -5.13
CA ILE A 90 -10.28 3.51 -5.77
C ILE A 90 -10.62 3.66 -7.24
N TRP A 91 -10.03 2.81 -8.06
CA TRP A 91 -10.44 2.59 -9.45
C TRP A 91 -10.07 1.18 -9.86
N ALA A 92 -10.40 0.78 -11.08
CA ALA A 92 -10.12 -0.57 -11.57
C ALA A 92 -8.65 -0.97 -11.37
N GLY A 93 -8.43 -1.95 -10.51
CA GLY A 93 -7.11 -2.50 -10.18
C GLY A 93 -6.33 -1.77 -9.09
N VAL A 94 -6.83 -0.67 -8.52
CA VAL A 94 -6.04 0.20 -7.65
C VAL A 94 -6.79 0.69 -6.42
N ILE A 95 -6.06 0.73 -5.29
CA ILE A 95 -6.41 1.49 -4.11
C ILE A 95 -5.31 2.53 -3.86
N VAL A 96 -5.68 3.79 -3.65
CA VAL A 96 -4.80 4.84 -3.14
C VAL A 96 -5.26 5.19 -1.74
N LEU A 97 -4.33 5.09 -0.79
CA LEU A 97 -4.50 5.51 0.58
C LEU A 97 -3.68 6.79 0.78
N ASP A 98 -4.32 7.88 1.16
CA ASP A 98 -3.68 9.17 1.37
C ASP A 98 -3.87 9.63 2.81
N ASP A 99 -2.79 10.12 3.40
CA ASP A 99 -2.73 10.64 4.78
C ASP A 99 -3.26 9.66 5.85
N ILE A 100 -2.77 8.41 5.83
CA ILE A 100 -3.27 7.39 6.76
C ILE A 100 -2.81 7.61 8.20
N ALA A 101 -3.77 7.96 9.04
CA ALA A 101 -3.62 8.07 10.48
C ALA A 101 -4.68 7.24 11.21
N ARG A 102 -4.31 6.63 12.35
CA ARG A 102 -5.26 5.96 13.24
C ARG A 102 -4.95 6.29 14.69
N PRO A 103 -5.87 6.93 15.42
CA PRO A 103 -5.76 7.12 16.87
C PRO A 103 -5.63 5.78 17.61
N ARG A 104 -4.87 5.76 18.74
CA ARG A 104 -4.56 4.55 19.52
C ARG A 104 -5.80 3.79 20.05
N GLN A 105 -6.96 4.43 20.08
CA GLN A 105 -8.22 3.87 20.60
C GLN A 105 -9.39 4.11 19.63
N SER A 106 -9.11 4.27 18.34
CA SER A 106 -10.18 4.47 17.36
C SER A 106 -11.14 3.27 17.37
N PRO A 107 -12.45 3.48 17.51
CA PRO A 107 -13.46 2.42 17.41
C PRO A 107 -13.69 2.00 15.95
N VAL A 108 -13.16 2.76 14.99
CA VAL A 108 -13.27 2.50 13.56
C VAL A 108 -12.49 1.23 13.20
N PRO A 109 -13.05 0.33 12.36
CA PRO A 109 -12.34 -0.79 11.76
C PRO A 109 -10.98 -0.41 11.18
N ALA A 110 -10.10 -1.39 11.03
CA ALA A 110 -8.79 -1.12 10.45
C ALA A 110 -8.95 -0.62 9.00
N ILE A 111 -8.10 0.33 8.58
CA ILE A 111 -8.15 0.90 7.23
C ILE A 111 -8.04 -0.19 6.15
N SER A 112 -7.35 -1.29 6.43
CA SER A 112 -7.30 -2.47 5.55
C SER A 112 -8.68 -3.08 5.29
N GLU A 113 -9.53 -3.18 6.31
CA GLU A 113 -10.88 -3.72 6.19
C GLU A 113 -11.81 -2.75 5.47
N VAL A 114 -11.70 -1.46 5.81
CA VAL A 114 -12.47 -0.39 5.15
C VAL A 114 -12.13 -0.32 3.66
N SER A 115 -10.84 -0.35 3.31
CA SER A 115 -10.36 -0.29 1.93
C SER A 115 -10.86 -1.49 1.12
N GLN A 116 -10.83 -2.69 1.71
CA GLN A 116 -11.37 -3.88 1.08
C GLN A 116 -12.89 -3.76 0.85
N ALA A 117 -13.64 -3.37 1.88
CA ALA A 117 -15.09 -3.23 1.81
C ALA A 117 -15.51 -2.19 0.77
N LEU A 118 -14.78 -1.07 0.67
CA LEU A 118 -14.98 -0.06 -0.35
C LEU A 118 -14.66 -0.60 -1.74
N TYR A 119 -13.47 -1.17 -1.94
CA TYR A 119 -13.07 -1.68 -3.25
C TYR A 119 -14.03 -2.75 -3.76
N ALA A 120 -14.40 -3.70 -2.90
CA ALA A 120 -15.31 -4.79 -3.22
C ALA A 120 -16.76 -4.34 -3.52
N ARG A 121 -17.14 -3.11 -3.14
CA ARG A 121 -18.44 -2.53 -3.53
C ARG A 121 -18.50 -2.18 -5.01
N HIS A 122 -17.37 -1.80 -5.60
CA HIS A 122 -17.31 -1.23 -6.95
C HIS A 122 -16.61 -2.15 -7.94
N PHE A 123 -15.67 -2.98 -7.48
CA PHE A 123 -14.87 -3.86 -8.31
C PHE A 123 -14.77 -5.25 -7.68
N ALA A 124 -14.63 -6.30 -8.50
CA ALA A 124 -14.28 -7.63 -8.00
C ALA A 124 -12.94 -7.56 -7.27
N ILE A 125 -12.83 -8.08 -6.05
CA ILE A 125 -11.60 -7.95 -5.24
C ILE A 125 -10.39 -8.60 -5.93
N GLU A 126 -10.62 -9.62 -6.77
CA GLU A 126 -9.67 -10.31 -7.61
C GLU A 126 -9.05 -9.43 -8.70
N SER A 127 -9.67 -8.28 -9.00
CA SER A 127 -9.14 -7.30 -9.94
C SER A 127 -8.05 -6.41 -9.33
N LEU A 128 -7.95 -6.31 -7.99
CA LEU A 128 -6.96 -5.46 -7.34
C LEU A 128 -5.53 -5.90 -7.69
N ARG A 129 -4.69 -4.94 -8.08
CA ARG A 129 -3.29 -5.13 -8.50
C ARG A 129 -2.31 -4.20 -7.79
N HIS A 130 -2.71 -2.98 -7.45
CA HIS A 130 -1.80 -2.00 -6.85
C HIS A 130 -2.42 -1.32 -5.65
N VAL A 131 -1.60 -1.10 -4.62
CA VAL A 131 -1.95 -0.24 -3.48
C VAL A 131 -0.92 0.87 -3.39
N PHE A 132 -1.34 2.10 -3.64
CA PHE A 132 -0.55 3.30 -3.41
C PHE A 132 -0.81 3.80 -2.01
N VAL A 133 0.25 4.20 -1.30
CA VAL A 133 0.14 4.89 -0.03
C VAL A 133 0.92 6.19 -0.16
N THR A 134 0.19 7.29 -0.10
CA THR A 134 0.72 8.65 -0.29
C THR A 134 0.72 9.41 1.02
N THR A 135 1.44 10.52 1.03
CA THR A 135 1.57 11.43 2.18
C THR A 135 1.97 10.69 3.47
N ILE A 136 2.93 9.77 3.37
CA ILE A 136 3.41 9.04 4.55
C ILE A 136 4.26 9.97 5.39
N ILE A 137 3.63 10.57 6.39
CA ILE A 137 4.25 11.41 7.42
C ILE A 137 4.35 10.70 8.78
N ASN A 138 3.81 9.47 8.88
CA ASN A 138 3.89 8.67 10.09
C ASN A 138 5.37 8.55 10.53
N PRO A 139 5.74 9.01 11.74
CA PRO A 139 7.15 9.13 12.12
C PRO A 139 7.87 7.78 12.13
N GLY A 140 7.16 6.69 12.40
CA GLY A 140 7.74 5.34 12.37
C GLY A 140 8.13 4.91 10.95
N THR A 141 7.16 4.92 10.02
CA THR A 141 7.43 4.49 8.64
C THR A 141 8.29 5.51 7.87
N PHE A 142 7.99 6.81 7.98
CA PHE A 142 8.75 7.84 7.28
C PHE A 142 10.21 7.88 7.74
N SER A 143 10.47 7.86 9.06
CA SER A 143 11.83 7.81 9.58
C SER A 143 12.57 6.56 9.14
N PHE A 144 11.88 5.41 9.05
CA PHE A 144 12.48 4.18 8.55
C PHE A 144 12.88 4.32 7.08
N ILE A 145 11.97 4.80 6.22
CA ILE A 145 12.26 5.02 4.80
C ILE A 145 13.44 5.97 4.65
N ARG A 146 13.37 7.16 5.26
CA ARG A 146 14.38 8.20 5.10
C ARG A 146 15.76 7.82 5.63
N HIS A 147 15.84 7.19 6.80
CA HIS A 147 17.11 7.02 7.52
C HIS A 147 17.66 5.60 7.52
N ARG A 148 16.85 4.59 7.17
CA ARG A 148 17.28 3.19 7.14
C ARG A 148 17.24 2.63 5.73
N LEU A 149 16.14 2.86 5.02
CA LEU A 149 15.94 2.31 3.69
C LEU A 149 16.80 3.04 2.65
N TYR A 150 16.74 4.38 2.64
CA TYR A 150 17.58 5.24 1.81
C TYR A 150 18.88 5.59 2.52
N SER A 151 19.75 4.59 2.65
CA SER A 151 21.06 4.73 3.27
C SER A 151 22.17 4.34 2.31
N ALA A 152 23.38 4.86 2.54
CA ALA A 152 24.55 4.53 1.72
C ALA A 152 24.82 3.01 1.65
N GLY A 153 24.45 2.25 2.70
CA GLY A 153 24.60 0.80 2.73
C GLY A 153 23.64 0.03 1.82
N ASN A 154 22.51 0.63 1.44
CA ASN A 154 21.51 0.00 0.57
C ASN A 154 21.61 0.46 -0.89
N GLY A 155 22.50 1.43 -1.19
CA GLY A 155 22.64 2.05 -2.50
C GLY A 155 22.05 3.47 -2.58
N PRO A 156 20.73 3.66 -2.48
CA PRO A 156 20.13 4.97 -2.65
C PRO A 156 20.29 5.81 -1.38
N ARG A 157 20.72 7.07 -1.55
CA ARG A 157 20.67 8.07 -0.49
C ARG A 157 19.32 8.78 -0.50
N TRP A 158 18.89 9.27 0.66
CA TRP A 158 17.76 10.19 0.67
C TRP A 158 18.13 11.45 -0.11
N PHE A 159 17.12 12.00 -0.78
CA PHE A 159 17.25 13.13 -1.66
C PHE A 159 17.28 14.45 -0.90
N ASN A 160 17.94 15.43 -1.51
CA ASN A 160 17.82 16.84 -1.18
C ASN A 160 16.90 17.52 -2.21
N ARG A 161 16.59 18.79 -1.98
CA ARG A 161 15.69 19.54 -2.86
C ARG A 161 16.23 19.68 -4.28
N GLU A 162 17.54 19.73 -4.40
CA GLU A 162 18.29 19.89 -5.65
C GLU A 162 18.31 18.62 -6.49
N ASP A 163 17.94 17.46 -5.91
CA ASP A 163 17.97 16.16 -6.59
C ASP A 163 16.65 15.82 -7.31
N MET A 164 15.66 16.71 -7.31
CA MET A 164 14.34 16.45 -7.91
C MET A 164 14.35 16.61 -9.45
N PRO A 165 13.65 15.75 -10.21
CA PRO A 165 12.87 14.60 -9.75
C PRO A 165 13.73 13.39 -9.40
N VAL A 166 13.37 12.70 -8.31
CA VAL A 166 14.09 11.51 -7.84
C VAL A 166 13.38 10.27 -8.38
N PRO A 167 14.08 9.38 -9.10
CA PRO A 167 13.47 8.18 -9.64
C PRO A 167 12.98 7.27 -8.50
N PRO A 168 11.84 6.59 -8.67
CA PRO A 168 11.38 5.61 -7.69
C PRO A 168 12.36 4.45 -7.52
N VAL A 169 12.50 4.00 -6.28
CA VAL A 169 13.33 2.85 -5.94
C VAL A 169 12.45 1.63 -5.74
N THR A 170 12.81 0.55 -6.43
CA THR A 170 12.16 -0.75 -6.32
C THR A 170 12.87 -1.63 -5.28
N TRP A 171 12.09 -2.15 -4.33
CA TRP A 171 12.52 -3.14 -3.35
C TRP A 171 11.96 -4.50 -3.74
N GLU A 172 12.85 -5.34 -4.23
CA GLU A 172 12.48 -6.64 -4.78
C GLU A 172 12.03 -7.63 -3.72
N TYR A 173 11.12 -8.51 -4.11
CA TYR A 173 10.57 -9.54 -3.25
C TYR A 173 11.68 -10.35 -2.55
N GLY A 174 11.54 -10.51 -1.23
CA GLY A 174 12.45 -11.33 -0.43
C GLY A 174 13.77 -10.65 -0.07
N SER A 175 14.01 -9.41 -0.51
CA SER A 175 15.15 -8.63 -0.02
C SER A 175 14.96 -8.24 1.46
N PRO A 176 16.04 -7.97 2.21
CA PRO A 176 15.95 -7.47 3.58
C PRO A 176 15.13 -6.18 3.69
N GLU A 177 15.26 -5.28 2.72
CA GLU A 177 14.57 -3.99 2.63
C GLU A 177 13.07 -4.19 2.44
N TYR A 178 12.69 -5.10 1.55
CA TYR A 178 11.31 -5.52 1.33
C TYR A 178 10.69 -6.08 2.61
N ASP A 179 11.35 -7.04 3.27
CA ASP A 179 10.84 -7.67 4.49
C ASP A 179 10.76 -6.65 5.65
N ALA A 180 11.70 -5.70 5.72
CA ALA A 180 11.69 -4.61 6.68
C ALA A 180 10.57 -3.58 6.41
N LEU A 181 10.27 -3.28 5.14
CA LEU A 181 9.13 -2.43 4.75
C LEU A 181 7.80 -3.05 5.18
N LEU A 182 7.61 -4.35 4.97
CA LEU A 182 6.47 -5.10 5.53
C LEU A 182 6.47 -5.13 7.07
N GLY A 183 7.62 -4.87 7.69
CA GLY A 183 7.82 -4.65 9.12
C GLY A 183 7.14 -3.38 9.66
N THR A 184 7.00 -2.35 8.82
CA THR A 184 6.53 -1.01 9.21
C THR A 184 5.01 -0.94 9.44
N HIS A 185 4.50 0.20 9.93
CA HIS A 185 3.06 0.37 10.15
C HIS A 185 2.29 0.35 8.82
N ILE A 186 2.78 1.05 7.80
CA ILE A 186 2.17 1.05 6.46
C ILE A 186 2.25 -0.35 5.82
N GLY A 187 3.42 -1.00 5.88
CA GLY A 187 3.58 -2.35 5.34
C GLY A 187 2.67 -3.38 6.02
N LYS A 188 2.45 -3.27 7.33
CA LYS A 188 1.44 -4.06 8.06
C LYS A 188 0.04 -3.84 7.52
N THR A 189 -0.36 -2.58 7.34
CA THR A 189 -1.68 -2.23 6.82
C THR A 189 -1.94 -2.89 5.47
N VAL A 190 -1.00 -2.78 4.53
CA VAL A 190 -1.19 -3.38 3.19
C VAL A 190 -1.13 -4.91 3.24
N ALA A 191 -0.26 -5.50 4.07
CA ALA A 191 -0.24 -6.94 4.27
C ALA A 191 -1.55 -7.46 4.87
N TYR A 192 -2.17 -6.72 5.79
CA TYR A 192 -3.46 -7.07 6.37
C TYR A 192 -4.61 -6.91 5.39
N LEU A 193 -4.56 -5.91 4.50
CA LEU A 193 -5.47 -5.80 3.38
C LEU A 193 -5.39 -7.05 2.49
N VAL A 194 -4.19 -7.46 2.08
CA VAL A 194 -4.01 -8.66 1.23
C VAL A 194 -4.49 -9.94 1.94
N LEU A 195 -4.18 -10.09 3.24
CA LEU A 195 -4.62 -11.23 4.04
C LEU A 195 -6.14 -11.26 4.28
N GLY A 196 -6.77 -10.08 4.36
CA GLY A 196 -8.22 -9.94 4.52
C GLY A 196 -8.99 -10.15 3.21
N ALA A 197 -8.38 -9.74 2.09
CA ALA A 197 -8.99 -9.66 0.77
C ALA A 197 -8.91 -10.95 -0.05
N PHE A 198 -7.88 -11.76 0.16
CA PHE A 198 -7.62 -12.94 -0.65
C PHE A 198 -7.45 -14.18 0.22
N ALA A 199 -7.84 -15.34 -0.34
CA ALA A 199 -7.45 -16.61 0.25
C ALA A 199 -5.91 -16.68 0.33
N ARG A 200 -5.38 -17.09 1.48
CA ARG A 200 -3.94 -17.17 1.71
C ARG A 200 -3.28 -18.07 0.67
N GLY A 201 -2.09 -17.68 0.21
CA GLY A 201 -1.36 -18.40 -0.82
C GLY A 201 -1.91 -18.26 -2.24
N THR A 202 -2.93 -17.43 -2.48
CA THR A 202 -3.40 -17.12 -3.85
C THR A 202 -2.85 -15.81 -4.40
N ARG A 203 -2.49 -14.88 -3.50
CA ARG A 203 -1.90 -13.58 -3.81
C ARG A 203 -0.69 -13.32 -2.95
N ARG A 204 0.18 -12.45 -3.44
CA ARG A 204 1.30 -11.91 -2.67
C ARG A 204 1.56 -10.46 -3.06
N ILE A 205 2.24 -9.75 -2.16
CA ILE A 205 2.93 -8.51 -2.54
C ILE A 205 4.20 -8.95 -3.27
N SER A 206 4.32 -8.62 -4.55
CA SER A 206 5.45 -9.03 -5.40
C SER A 206 6.56 -7.99 -5.45
N ARG A 207 6.24 -6.73 -5.16
CA ARG A 207 7.19 -5.63 -5.18
C ARG A 207 6.71 -4.50 -4.28
N ILE A 208 7.65 -3.78 -3.67
CA ILE A 208 7.36 -2.51 -3.02
C ILE A 208 8.22 -1.44 -3.72
N VAL A 209 7.59 -0.40 -4.24
CA VAL A 209 8.27 0.77 -4.79
C VAL A 209 8.13 1.91 -3.80
N SER A 210 9.16 2.71 -3.64
CA SER A 210 9.14 3.89 -2.79
C SER A 210 9.73 5.09 -3.52
N TRP A 211 9.22 6.27 -3.23
CA TRP A 211 9.83 7.50 -3.72
C TRP A 211 9.49 8.69 -2.81
N PRO A 212 10.24 9.78 -2.96
CA PRO A 212 9.94 11.08 -2.36
C PRO A 212 8.54 11.59 -2.63
N GLY A 213 7.83 12.06 -1.59
CA GLY A 213 6.63 12.86 -1.81
C GLY A 213 6.98 14.34 -2.09
N TYR A 214 6.00 15.06 -2.66
CA TYR A 214 6.16 16.44 -3.15
C TYR A 214 6.76 17.43 -2.12
N MET A 215 6.46 17.28 -0.83
CA MET A 215 6.86 18.26 0.21
C MET A 215 8.22 17.96 0.88
N HIS A 216 9.03 17.01 0.40
CA HIS A 216 10.29 16.54 1.03
C HIS A 216 10.17 15.95 2.46
N SER A 217 9.04 16.17 3.12
CA SER A 217 8.70 15.72 4.47
C SER A 217 7.76 14.50 4.47
N SER A 218 7.57 13.88 3.31
CA SER A 218 6.74 12.68 3.15
C SER A 218 7.39 11.71 2.19
N ALA A 219 7.01 10.43 2.30
CA ALA A 219 7.36 9.40 1.33
C ALA A 219 6.09 8.81 0.73
N TYR A 220 6.17 8.32 -0.50
CA TYR A 220 5.12 7.53 -1.13
C TYR A 220 5.60 6.08 -1.28
N LEU A 221 4.66 5.16 -1.21
CA LEU A 221 4.87 3.73 -1.43
C LEU A 221 3.87 3.21 -2.45
N ARG A 222 4.28 2.24 -3.26
CA ARG A 222 3.42 1.40 -4.09
C ARG A 222 3.69 -0.06 -3.77
N PHE A 223 2.63 -0.82 -3.57
CA PHE A 223 2.68 -2.25 -3.37
C PHE A 223 2.04 -2.93 -4.58
N ASP A 224 2.81 -3.75 -5.28
CA ASP A 224 2.31 -4.53 -6.41
C ASP A 224 1.81 -5.88 -5.89
N ILE A 225 0.61 -6.29 -6.28
CA ILE A 225 -0.05 -7.52 -5.86
C ILE A 225 -0.13 -8.47 -7.06
N ALA A 226 0.53 -9.62 -6.93
CA ALA A 226 0.57 -10.65 -7.96
C ALA A 226 -0.16 -11.93 -7.51
N ARG A 227 -0.54 -12.75 -8.49
CA ARG A 227 -1.04 -14.11 -8.26
C ARG A 227 0.11 -15.05 -7.92
N VAL A 228 -0.17 -16.01 -7.05
CA VAL A 228 0.73 -17.11 -6.71
C VAL A 228 0.31 -18.32 -7.53
N GLU A 229 1.21 -18.92 -8.32
CA GLU A 229 0.91 -20.18 -9.00
C GLU A 229 1.08 -21.38 -8.05
N GLY A 230 0.42 -22.50 -8.38
CA GLY A 230 0.43 -23.74 -7.59
C GLY A 230 1.81 -24.38 -7.38
N ASN A 231 2.85 -23.87 -8.02
CA ASN A 231 4.24 -24.35 -7.90
C ASN A 231 5.19 -23.30 -7.27
N GLY A 232 4.67 -22.19 -6.73
CA GLY A 232 5.49 -21.10 -6.18
C GLY A 232 6.18 -20.23 -7.25
N ALA A 233 5.78 -20.37 -8.52
CA ALA A 233 6.13 -19.45 -9.60
C ALA A 233 5.10 -18.30 -9.68
N TRP A 234 5.46 -17.19 -10.31
CA TRP A 234 4.71 -15.94 -10.22
C TRP A 234 4.52 -15.30 -11.59
N ILE A 235 3.28 -14.95 -11.93
CA ILE A 235 2.98 -14.15 -13.12
C ILE A 235 3.11 -12.67 -12.72
N LEU A 236 4.15 -12.03 -13.23
CA LEU A 236 4.08 -10.59 -13.48
C LEU A 236 3.34 -10.43 -14.79
N ASP A 237 2.21 -9.71 -14.79
CA ASP A 237 1.68 -9.15 -16.04
C ASP A 237 2.80 -8.26 -16.59
N LYS A 238 3.58 -8.78 -17.54
CA LYS A 238 4.76 -8.11 -18.10
C LYS A 238 4.28 -6.90 -18.89
N VAL A 239 4.13 -5.75 -18.24
CA VAL A 239 4.27 -4.48 -18.93
C VAL A 239 5.76 -4.36 -19.23
N MET A 240 6.11 -4.51 -20.52
CA MET A 240 7.47 -4.41 -21.02
C MET A 240 7.98 -2.98 -20.81
N TRP A 241 8.89 -2.80 -19.86
CA TRP A 241 9.63 -1.56 -19.72
C TRP A 241 10.70 -1.50 -20.80
N TYR A 242 10.53 -0.60 -21.77
CA TYR A 242 11.63 -0.14 -22.61
C TYR A 242 12.41 0.91 -21.81
N SER A 243 13.65 0.59 -21.46
CA SER A 243 14.65 1.60 -21.16
C SER A 243 14.92 2.42 -22.43
N LYS A 244 14.73 3.73 -22.37
CA LYS A 244 15.48 4.68 -23.20
C LYS A 244 16.29 5.58 -22.29
#